data_AF-A0A821KUE0-F1
#
_entry.id   AF-A0A821KUE0-F1
#
_cell.length_a   1.000
_cell.length_b   1.000
_cell.length_c   1.000
_cell.angle_alpha   90.00
_cell.angle_beta   90.00
_cell.angle_gamma   90.00
#
_symmetry.space_group_name_H-M   'P 1'
#
loop_
_entity.id
_entity.type
_entity.pdbx_description
1 polymer ?
#
loop_
_entity_poly.entity_id
_entity_poly.type
_entity_poly.pdbx_seq_one_letter_code
_entity_poly.pdbx_strand_id
1 'polypeptide(L)'
;MSTVTENPSTISKSELTMKSSFHATTNIRRKWWKECIAYQIYPRSFQDSNGDGIGDIRGIIQRLDYIKNLGADLIWICPIFKSANDDNGYDISSYQDIMDVFGTMEDVDELIKQVHNRNMRIIFDLVLNHTSDEHPWFIESRSSRTNPKRDWYIWRDGKPGGLRPNNWESIFNG
;
A
#
# COMPACT_ATOMS: atom_id res chain seq x y z
N MET A 1 51.15 52.34 35.10
CA MET A 1 50.43 52.47 33.83
C MET A 1 49.22 51.55 33.89
N SER A 2 48.05 52.14 33.71
CA SER A 2 46.78 51.69 34.25
C SER A 2 46.09 50.63 33.40
N THR A 3 45.46 49.67 34.06
CA THR A 3 44.51 48.70 33.49
C THR A 3 43.22 49.41 33.04
N VAL A 4 42.79 49.19 31.79
CA VAL A 4 41.44 49.56 31.32
C VAL A 4 40.68 48.27 31.04
N THR A 5 39.74 47.97 31.93
CA THR A 5 38.67 46.99 31.74
C THR A 5 37.55 47.64 30.95
N GLU A 6 37.26 47.19 29.73
CA GLU A 6 36.03 47.58 29.05
C GLU A 6 34.85 46.72 29.51
N ASN A 7 33.76 47.41 29.85
CA ASN A 7 32.56 46.94 30.51
C ASN A 7 31.50 46.59 29.43
N PRO A 8 30.83 45.41 29.46
CA PRO A 8 30.00 44.93 28.35
C PRO A 8 28.56 45.47 28.38
N SER A 9 28.35 46.77 28.55
CA SER A 9 27.02 47.31 28.86
C SER A 9 26.63 48.56 28.07
N THR A 10 26.54 48.47 26.74
CA THR A 10 25.70 49.37 25.93
C THR A 10 25.53 48.85 24.49
N ILE A 11 24.65 47.88 24.29
CA ILE A 11 24.03 47.68 22.96
C ILE A 11 22.75 48.52 22.94
N SER A 12 22.64 49.42 21.96
CA SER A 12 21.51 50.35 21.88
C SER A 12 20.22 49.62 21.43
N LYS A 13 19.04 50.02 21.96
CA LYS A 13 17.75 49.43 21.59
C LYS A 13 17.42 49.54 20.09
N SER A 14 18.02 50.49 19.36
CA SER A 14 17.87 50.62 17.92
C SER A 14 18.63 49.55 17.13
N GLU A 15 19.71 48.97 17.66
CA GLU A 15 20.40 47.82 17.05
C GLU A 15 19.65 46.50 17.27
N LEU A 16 18.88 46.36 18.36
CA LEU A 16 18.00 45.20 18.57
C LEU A 16 16.79 45.17 17.63
N THR A 17 16.40 46.30 17.04
CA THR A 17 15.18 46.40 16.22
C THR A 17 15.44 46.09 14.73
N MET A 18 16.68 45.81 14.34
CA MET A 18 17.07 45.58 12.94
C MET A 18 17.76 44.23 12.67
N LYS A 19 17.48 43.19 13.45
CA LYS A 19 17.90 41.80 13.16
C LYS A 19 16.87 40.76 13.63
N SER A 20 15.66 40.79 13.07
CA SER A 20 14.81 39.58 13.02
C SER A 20 13.64 39.76 12.04
N SER A 21 13.89 40.33 10.86
CA SER A 21 12.94 40.38 9.76
C SER A 21 13.45 39.53 8.59
N PHE A 22 13.61 38.22 8.80
CA PHE A 22 13.77 37.25 7.73
C PHE A 22 13.28 35.87 8.20
N HIS A 23 11.97 35.73 8.34
CA HIS A 23 11.36 34.43 8.07
C HIS A 23 10.77 34.53 6.67
N ALA A 24 11.63 34.30 5.67
CA ALA A 24 11.13 33.85 4.38
C ALA A 24 10.42 32.52 4.67
N THR A 25 9.09 32.54 4.74
CA THR A 25 8.27 31.34 4.74
C THR A 25 8.47 30.69 3.38
N THR A 26 9.50 29.85 3.27
CA THR A 26 9.55 28.84 2.23
C THR A 26 8.23 28.08 2.30
N ASN A 27 7.36 28.36 1.34
CA ASN A 27 6.11 27.65 1.15
C ASN A 27 6.46 26.24 0.64
N ILE A 28 6.98 25.41 1.54
CA ILE A 28 7.27 24.01 1.27
C ILE A 28 5.91 23.40 0.98
N ARG A 29 5.67 23.11 -0.30
CA ARG A 29 4.46 22.42 -0.74
C ARG A 29 4.49 21.01 -0.16
N ARG A 30 3.96 20.87 1.06
CA ARG A 30 3.95 19.62 1.81
C ARG A 30 3.20 18.56 1.00
N LYS A 31 3.82 17.40 0.84
CA LYS A 31 3.22 16.29 0.09
C LYS A 31 2.45 15.45 1.10
N TRP A 32 1.14 15.32 0.94
CA TRP A 32 0.27 14.61 1.88
C TRP A 32 0.80 13.22 2.26
N TRP A 33 1.34 12.47 1.29
CA TRP A 33 1.82 11.10 1.50
C TRP A 33 3.09 11.00 2.35
N LYS A 34 3.78 12.12 2.60
CA LYS A 34 4.93 12.16 3.51
C LYS A 34 4.53 12.38 4.97
N GLU A 35 3.28 12.76 5.21
CA GLU A 35 2.78 13.20 6.52
C GLU A 35 1.51 12.44 6.95
N CYS A 36 0.99 11.54 6.11
CA CYS A 36 -0.25 10.83 6.36
C CYS A 36 -0.07 9.68 7.35
N ILE A 37 -1.09 9.46 8.18
CA ILE A 37 -1.22 8.25 8.99
C ILE A 37 -1.99 7.19 8.19
N ALA A 38 -1.35 6.05 7.92
CA ALA A 38 -1.95 4.94 7.22
C ALA A 38 -2.55 3.91 8.20
N TYR A 39 -3.74 3.41 7.90
CA TYR A 39 -4.40 2.31 8.59
C TYR A 39 -4.54 1.13 7.61
N GLN A 40 -3.77 0.07 7.85
CA GLN A 40 -3.81 -1.13 7.02
C GLN A 40 -4.94 -2.05 7.47
N ILE A 41 -5.74 -2.54 6.53
CA ILE A 41 -6.84 -3.45 6.76
C ILE A 41 -6.55 -4.75 6.03
N TYR A 42 -6.58 -5.85 6.78
CA TYR A 42 -6.68 -7.20 6.23
C TYR A 42 -8.17 -7.60 6.17
N PRO A 43 -8.83 -7.55 4.99
CA PRO A 43 -10.29 -7.56 4.88
C PRO A 43 -10.95 -8.76 5.56
N ARG A 44 -10.42 -9.96 5.31
CA ARG A 44 -10.92 -11.25 5.82
C ARG A 44 -11.13 -11.28 7.34
N SER A 45 -10.35 -10.52 8.10
CA SER A 45 -10.39 -10.54 9.57
C SER A 45 -10.85 -9.22 10.18
N PHE A 46 -11.37 -8.29 9.38
CA PHE A 46 -11.72 -6.96 9.86
C PHE A 46 -13.15 -6.89 10.41
N GLN A 47 -14.16 -7.08 9.56
CA GLN A 47 -15.57 -7.03 9.95
C GLN A 47 -16.42 -7.76 8.91
N ASP A 48 -17.08 -8.84 9.33
CA ASP A 48 -18.13 -9.50 8.56
C ASP A 48 -19.41 -8.66 8.63
N SER A 49 -20.07 -8.47 7.48
CA SER A 49 -21.33 -7.73 7.35
C SER A 49 -22.54 -8.58 6.94
N ASN A 50 -22.32 -9.80 6.46
CA ASN A 50 -23.35 -10.66 5.87
C ASN A 50 -23.60 -11.96 6.68
N GLY A 51 -22.75 -12.26 7.66
CA GLY A 51 -22.86 -13.40 8.57
C GLY A 51 -22.22 -14.71 8.08
N ASP A 52 -21.36 -14.66 7.05
CA ASP A 52 -20.64 -15.83 6.52
C ASP A 52 -19.34 -16.17 7.28
N GLY A 53 -18.95 -15.33 8.25
CA GLY A 53 -17.75 -15.48 9.07
C GLY A 53 -16.47 -14.90 8.48
N ILE A 54 -16.55 -14.23 7.31
CA ILE A 54 -15.43 -13.59 6.62
C ILE A 54 -15.66 -12.09 6.56
N GLY A 55 -14.64 -11.30 6.88
CA GLY A 55 -14.74 -9.85 6.73
C GLY A 55 -14.78 -9.41 5.27
N ASP A 56 -15.61 -8.42 4.97
CA ASP A 56 -15.95 -8.00 3.61
C ASP A 56 -15.89 -6.46 3.42
N ILE A 57 -16.05 -5.99 2.18
CA ILE A 57 -15.97 -4.56 1.84
C ILE A 57 -17.06 -3.74 2.55
N ARG A 58 -18.26 -4.30 2.70
CA ARG A 58 -19.39 -3.63 3.37
C ARG A 58 -19.11 -3.45 4.86
N GLY A 59 -18.45 -4.40 5.50
CA GLY A 59 -17.97 -4.30 6.87
C GLY A 59 -16.90 -3.21 7.03
N ILE A 60 -16.02 -3.03 6.04
CA ILE A 60 -15.06 -1.91 6.03
C ILE A 60 -15.81 -0.57 5.97
N ILE A 61 -16.79 -0.44 5.07
CA ILE A 61 -17.61 0.78 4.94
C ILE A 61 -18.27 1.15 6.28
N GLN A 62 -18.83 0.17 7.00
CA GLN A 62 -19.48 0.38 8.31
C GLN A 62 -18.52 0.92 9.39
N ARG A 63 -17.22 0.76 9.24
CA ARG A 63 -16.20 1.18 10.23
C ARG A 63 -15.39 2.41 9.82
N LEU A 64 -15.71 3.06 8.70
CA LEU A 64 -14.94 4.23 8.25
C LEU A 64 -14.93 5.39 9.25
N ASP A 65 -16.03 5.62 9.98
CA ASP A 65 -16.07 6.66 11.02
C ASP A 65 -15.19 6.30 12.23
N TYR A 66 -15.13 5.02 12.58
CA TYR A 66 -14.20 4.53 13.61
C TYR A 66 -12.75 4.78 13.18
N ILE A 67 -12.39 4.40 11.95
CA ILE A 67 -11.04 4.59 11.40
C ILE A 67 -10.68 6.08 11.35
N LYS A 68 -11.62 6.93 10.93
CA LYS A 68 -11.41 8.39 10.91
C LYS A 68 -11.17 8.95 12.32
N ASN A 69 -11.92 8.48 13.31
CA ASN A 69 -11.78 8.92 14.70
C ASN A 69 -10.45 8.50 15.33
N LEU A 70 -9.80 7.43 14.84
CA LEU A 70 -8.44 7.07 15.21
C LEU A 70 -7.39 8.05 14.66
N GLY A 71 -7.76 8.92 13.73
CA GLY A 71 -6.86 9.91 13.12
C GLY A 71 -6.19 9.45 11.83
N ALA A 72 -6.68 8.38 11.19
CA ALA A 72 -6.14 7.93 9.91
C ALA A 72 -6.47 8.91 8.77
N ASP A 73 -5.49 9.12 7.88
CA ASP A 73 -5.61 9.89 6.64
C ASP A 73 -5.71 9.00 5.41
N LEU A 74 -5.14 7.79 5.49
CA LEU A 74 -5.03 6.83 4.41
C LEU A 74 -5.45 5.44 4.90
N ILE A 75 -6.29 4.76 4.14
CA ILE A 75 -6.60 3.34 4.32
C ILE A 75 -5.79 2.55 3.30
N TRP A 76 -5.10 1.50 3.74
CA TRP A 76 -4.43 0.54 2.88
C TRP A 76 -5.12 -0.82 2.97
N ILE A 77 -5.71 -1.26 1.87
CA ILE A 77 -6.44 -2.53 1.80
C ILE A 77 -5.50 -3.62 1.26
N CYS A 78 -5.29 -4.69 2.04
CA CYS A 78 -4.66 -5.93 1.56
C CYS A 78 -5.49 -6.55 0.42
N PRO A 79 -4.98 -7.55 -0.34
CA PRO A 79 -5.62 -7.98 -1.58
C PRO A 79 -7.10 -8.37 -1.45
N ILE A 80 -7.92 -7.80 -2.35
CA ILE A 80 -9.35 -8.13 -2.52
C ILE A 80 -9.68 -8.65 -3.92
N PHE A 81 -8.70 -8.65 -4.82
CA PHE A 81 -8.89 -9.11 -6.20
C PHE A 81 -9.12 -10.61 -6.26
N LYS A 82 -9.72 -11.07 -7.36
CA LYS A 82 -9.96 -12.49 -7.59
C LYS A 82 -8.63 -13.26 -7.59
N SER A 83 -8.60 -14.33 -6.80
CA SER A 83 -7.44 -15.16 -6.53
C SER A 83 -7.89 -16.61 -6.32
N ALA A 84 -7.00 -17.58 -6.52
CA ALA A 84 -7.27 -18.99 -6.17
C ALA A 84 -7.35 -19.20 -4.65
N ASN A 85 -6.83 -18.21 -3.91
CA ASN A 85 -6.87 -18.06 -2.46
C ASN A 85 -5.99 -19.09 -1.73
N ASP A 86 -4.93 -19.56 -2.39
CA ASP A 86 -3.89 -20.42 -1.81
C ASP A 86 -2.90 -19.61 -0.95
N ASP A 87 -2.74 -18.32 -1.24
CA ASP A 87 -1.94 -17.36 -0.45
C ASP A 87 -2.79 -16.18 0.02
N ASN A 88 -4.00 -16.46 0.49
CA ASN A 88 -4.91 -15.49 1.09
C ASN A 88 -5.15 -14.21 0.24
N GLY A 89 -5.19 -14.35 -1.08
CA GLY A 89 -5.43 -13.24 -2.00
C GLY A 89 -4.19 -12.68 -2.68
N TYR A 90 -2.97 -13.07 -2.29
CA TYR A 90 -1.74 -12.61 -2.97
C TYR A 90 -1.47 -13.36 -4.29
N ASP A 91 -2.09 -14.51 -4.48
CA ASP A 91 -2.08 -15.34 -5.68
C ASP A 91 -3.19 -14.93 -6.68
N ILE A 92 -3.01 -13.77 -7.34
CA ILE A 92 -4.03 -13.14 -8.19
C ILE A 92 -4.36 -13.99 -9.44
N SER A 93 -5.64 -14.23 -9.71
CA SER A 93 -6.16 -14.90 -10.90
C SER A 93 -6.92 -13.95 -11.86
N SER A 94 -7.41 -12.81 -11.38
CA SER A 94 -7.87 -11.67 -12.20
C SER A 94 -7.61 -10.34 -11.50
N TYR A 95 -6.87 -9.45 -12.16
CA TYR A 95 -6.59 -8.09 -11.67
C TYR A 95 -7.77 -7.11 -11.83
N GLN A 96 -8.84 -7.52 -12.51
CA GLN A 96 -9.97 -6.64 -12.85
C GLN A 96 -11.26 -7.04 -12.14
N ASP A 97 -11.24 -8.12 -11.36
CA ASP A 97 -12.39 -8.63 -10.63
C ASP A 97 -12.09 -8.67 -9.13
N ILE A 98 -13.14 -8.57 -8.34
CA ILE A 98 -13.09 -8.75 -6.88
C ILE A 98 -13.36 -10.22 -6.56
N MET A 99 -12.72 -10.75 -5.52
CA MET A 99 -13.02 -12.09 -5.03
C MET A 99 -14.41 -12.09 -4.39
N ASP A 100 -15.27 -13.03 -4.81
CA ASP A 100 -16.70 -13.06 -4.46
C ASP A 100 -16.96 -12.98 -2.94
N VAL A 101 -16.05 -13.52 -2.11
CA VAL A 101 -16.16 -13.49 -0.63
C VAL A 101 -16.04 -12.09 -0.03
N PHE A 102 -15.48 -11.11 -0.76
CA PHE A 102 -15.30 -9.75 -0.27
C PHE A 102 -16.37 -8.77 -0.76
N GLY A 103 -17.08 -9.13 -1.84
CA GLY A 103 -18.12 -8.30 -2.45
C GLY A 103 -17.93 -8.10 -3.96
N THR A 104 -18.49 -7.01 -4.48
CA THR A 104 -18.50 -6.69 -5.91
C THR A 104 -17.68 -5.45 -6.26
N MET A 105 -17.55 -5.15 -7.56
CA MET A 105 -16.90 -3.91 -8.00
C MET A 105 -17.68 -2.67 -7.55
N GLU A 106 -19.01 -2.74 -7.51
CA GLU A 106 -19.86 -1.67 -7.00
C GLU A 106 -19.65 -1.42 -5.50
N ASP A 107 -19.35 -2.47 -4.72
CA ASP A 107 -18.98 -2.32 -3.31
C ASP A 107 -17.65 -1.55 -3.17
N VAL A 108 -16.68 -1.81 -4.05
CA VAL A 108 -15.40 -1.08 -4.09
C VAL A 108 -15.61 0.39 -4.47
N ASP A 109 -16.43 0.66 -5.48
CA ASP A 109 -16.78 2.03 -5.89
C ASP A 109 -17.40 2.82 -4.73
N GLU A 110 -18.34 2.20 -4.00
CA GLU A 110 -18.94 2.81 -2.82
C GLU A 110 -17.93 2.99 -1.69
N LEU A 111 -17.03 2.04 -1.45
CA LEU A 111 -15.94 2.18 -0.48
C LEU A 111 -15.08 3.41 -0.79
N ILE A 112 -14.59 3.52 -2.03
CA ILE A 112 -13.74 4.64 -2.47
C ILE A 112 -14.48 5.97 -2.25
N LYS A 113 -15.75 6.05 -2.67
CA LYS A 113 -16.59 7.23 -2.48
C LYS A 113 -16.75 7.59 -1.00
N GLN A 114 -17.06 6.62 -0.14
CA GLN A 114 -17.28 6.83 1.29
C GLN A 114 -16.00 7.22 2.04
N VAL A 115 -14.84 6.72 1.61
CA VAL A 115 -13.52 7.14 2.12
C VAL A 115 -13.26 8.60 1.75
N HIS A 116 -13.48 8.97 0.49
CA HIS A 116 -13.28 10.34 0.03
C HIS A 116 -14.23 11.34 0.69
N ASN A 117 -15.49 10.97 0.94
CA ASN A 117 -16.45 11.80 1.67
C ASN A 117 -15.96 12.17 3.09
N ARG A 118 -15.05 11.38 3.67
CA ARG A 118 -14.44 11.61 4.99
C ARG A 118 -13.09 12.32 4.91
N ASN A 119 -12.72 12.84 3.73
CA ASN A 119 -11.41 13.42 3.44
C ASN A 119 -10.26 12.46 3.78
N MET A 120 -10.50 11.15 3.71
CA MET A 120 -9.46 10.13 3.77
C MET A 120 -9.09 9.71 2.35
N ARG A 121 -8.00 8.95 2.23
CA ARG A 121 -7.53 8.36 0.98
C ARG A 121 -7.56 6.84 1.11
N ILE A 122 -7.52 6.15 -0.02
CA ILE A 122 -7.46 4.69 -0.08
C ILE A 122 -6.40 4.26 -1.09
N ILE A 123 -5.66 3.21 -0.74
CA ILE A 123 -4.80 2.45 -1.65
C ILE A 123 -5.12 0.96 -1.50
N PHE A 124 -4.87 0.21 -2.55
CA PHE A 124 -5.02 -1.24 -2.59
C PHE A 124 -3.64 -1.86 -2.84
N ASP A 125 -3.39 -3.02 -2.26
CA ASP A 125 -2.24 -3.83 -2.64
C ASP A 125 -2.32 -4.23 -4.11
N LEU A 126 -1.18 -4.18 -4.79
CA LEU A 126 -1.06 -4.60 -6.19
C LEU A 126 0.12 -5.57 -6.33
N VAL A 127 -0.19 -6.85 -6.48
CA VAL A 127 0.80 -7.93 -6.57
C VAL A 127 1.20 -8.14 -8.03
N LEU A 128 2.32 -7.57 -8.46
CA LEU A 128 2.81 -7.68 -9.85
C LEU A 128 3.96 -8.66 -10.04
N ASN A 129 4.61 -9.10 -8.95
CA ASN A 129 5.80 -9.94 -9.03
C ASN A 129 5.47 -11.38 -9.47
N HIS A 130 4.25 -11.85 -9.20
CA HIS A 130 3.74 -13.17 -9.56
C HIS A 130 2.22 -13.12 -9.75
N THR A 131 1.66 -14.18 -10.34
CA THR A 131 0.21 -14.45 -10.42
C THR A 131 -0.05 -15.85 -9.88
N SER A 132 -1.32 -16.19 -9.60
CA SER A 132 -1.74 -17.60 -9.45
C SER A 132 -1.43 -18.39 -10.73
N ASP A 133 -1.23 -19.70 -10.58
CA ASP A 133 -1.13 -20.65 -11.69
C ASP A 133 -2.47 -20.91 -12.39
N GLU A 134 -3.59 -20.45 -11.82
CA GLU A 134 -4.89 -20.36 -12.46
C GLU A 134 -5.07 -19.07 -13.29
N HIS A 135 -4.14 -18.12 -13.23
CA HIS A 135 -4.22 -16.89 -14.01
C HIS A 135 -4.15 -17.21 -15.52
N PRO A 136 -5.02 -16.62 -16.38
CA PRO A 136 -5.04 -16.91 -17.82
C PRO A 136 -3.69 -16.76 -18.51
N TRP A 137 -2.89 -15.78 -18.07
CA TRP A 137 -1.52 -15.60 -18.56
C TRP A 137 -0.62 -16.80 -18.30
N PHE A 138 -0.69 -17.42 -17.11
CA PHE A 138 0.11 -18.60 -16.79
C PHE A 138 -0.37 -19.82 -17.58
N ILE A 139 -1.69 -20.02 -17.66
CA ILE A 139 -2.32 -21.09 -18.44
C ILE A 139 -1.88 -21.02 -19.92
N GLU A 140 -1.89 -19.83 -20.52
CA GLU A 140 -1.39 -19.62 -21.88
C GLU A 140 0.14 -19.84 -21.97
N SER A 141 0.92 -19.28 -21.04
CA SER A 141 2.38 -19.40 -21.03
C SER A 141 2.86 -20.85 -20.97
N ARG A 142 2.22 -21.68 -20.13
CA ARG A 142 2.56 -23.10 -19.95
C ARG A 142 2.09 -24.00 -21.09
N SER A 143 1.16 -23.52 -21.94
CA SER A 143 0.53 -24.34 -22.99
C SER A 143 1.50 -24.86 -24.06
N SER A 144 2.52 -24.07 -24.41
CA SER A 144 3.52 -24.43 -25.43
C SER A 144 4.77 -23.56 -25.30
N ARG A 145 5.93 -24.04 -25.78
CA ARG A 145 7.17 -23.24 -25.91
C ARG A 145 7.07 -22.16 -26.99
N THR A 146 6.04 -22.18 -27.84
CA THR A 146 5.82 -21.23 -28.93
C THR A 146 4.66 -20.26 -28.69
N ASN A 147 3.97 -20.35 -27.55
CA ASN A 147 2.87 -19.45 -27.23
C ASN A 147 3.39 -18.00 -27.09
N PRO A 148 2.68 -16.96 -27.58
CA PRO A 148 3.10 -15.56 -27.42
C PRO A 148 3.35 -15.13 -25.96
N LYS A 149 2.70 -15.75 -24.98
CA LYS A 149 2.90 -15.51 -23.55
C LYS A 149 3.96 -16.41 -22.91
N ARG A 150 4.70 -17.21 -23.69
CA ARG A 150 5.72 -18.12 -23.16
C ARG A 150 6.73 -17.41 -22.28
N ASP A 151 7.23 -16.26 -22.72
CA ASP A 151 8.29 -15.53 -22.02
C ASP A 151 7.75 -14.51 -20.98
N TRP A 152 6.46 -14.57 -20.65
CA TRP A 152 5.88 -13.79 -19.55
C TRP A 152 6.25 -14.36 -18.17
N TYR A 153 6.66 -15.62 -18.12
CA TYR A 153 7.13 -16.31 -16.91
C TYR A 153 8.53 -16.89 -17.14
N ILE A 154 9.24 -17.15 -16.04
CA ILE A 154 10.63 -17.62 -16.10
C ILE A 154 10.65 -19.15 -16.23
N TRP A 155 10.85 -19.64 -17.46
CA TRP A 155 11.02 -21.06 -17.75
C TRP A 155 12.49 -21.44 -17.90
N ARG A 156 12.92 -22.54 -17.25
CA ARG A 156 14.26 -23.12 -17.39
C ARG A 156 14.16 -24.64 -17.45
N ASP A 157 14.94 -25.24 -18.34
CA ASP A 157 15.05 -26.69 -18.40
C ASP A 157 15.84 -27.20 -17.18
N GLY A 158 15.42 -28.34 -16.63
CA GLY A 158 16.15 -29.01 -15.55
C GLY A 158 17.50 -29.57 -16.01
N LYS A 159 18.36 -29.91 -15.05
CA LYS A 159 19.60 -30.66 -15.30
C LYS A 159 19.27 -32.15 -15.53
N PRO A 160 20.18 -32.93 -16.16
CA PRO A 160 20.00 -34.37 -16.35
C PRO A 160 19.63 -35.10 -15.05
N GLY A 161 18.78 -36.11 -15.16
CA GLY A 161 18.27 -36.86 -14.00
C GLY A 161 17.12 -36.17 -13.24
N GLY A 162 16.45 -35.18 -13.85
CA GLY A 162 15.31 -34.49 -13.24
C GLY A 162 15.70 -33.48 -12.16
N LEU A 163 16.97 -33.08 -12.11
CA LEU A 163 17.49 -32.13 -11.13
C LEU A 163 17.07 -30.70 -11.47
N ARG A 164 16.87 -29.87 -10.44
CA ARG A 164 16.55 -28.44 -10.57
C ARG A 164 17.66 -27.68 -11.33
N PRO A 165 17.34 -26.59 -12.04
CA PRO A 165 18.32 -25.81 -12.80
C PRO A 165 19.38 -25.13 -11.90
N ASN A 166 19.03 -24.77 -10.67
CA ASN A 166 19.92 -24.18 -9.67
C ASN A 166 19.49 -24.58 -8.25
N ASN A 167 20.07 -23.95 -7.23
CA ASN A 167 19.78 -24.15 -5.82
C ASN A 167 18.93 -23.01 -5.20
N TRP A 168 18.14 -22.29 -6.01
CA TRP A 168 17.20 -21.32 -5.46
C TRP A 168 16.09 -22.04 -4.70
N GLU A 169 15.67 -21.45 -3.58
CA GLU A 169 14.64 -21.98 -2.69
C GLU A 169 13.41 -21.08 -2.68
N SER A 170 12.25 -21.69 -2.46
CA SER A 170 11.00 -20.94 -2.21
C SER A 170 10.94 -20.50 -0.75
N ILE A 171 10.46 -19.29 -0.52
CA ILE A 171 10.20 -18.76 0.84
C ILE A 171 9.16 -19.62 1.58
N PHE A 172 8.23 -20.23 0.84
CA PHE A 172 7.16 -21.09 1.40
C PHE A 172 7.54 -22.58 1.49
N ASN A 173 8.82 -22.92 1.27
CA ASN A 173 9.37 -24.28 1.14
C ASN A 173 8.84 -25.06 -0.08
N GLY A 174 9.75 -25.72 -0.81
CA GLY A 174 9.43 -26.51 -2.00
C GLY A 174 10.57 -27.41 -2.46
#